data_AF-A0A6A3X617-F1
#
_entry.id   AF-A0A6A3X617-F1
#
_cell.length_a   1.000
_cell.length_b   1.000
_cell.length_c   1.000
_cell.angle_alpha   90.00
_cell.angle_beta   90.00
_cell.angle_gamma   90.00
#
_symmetry.space_group_name_H-M   'P 1'
#
loop_
_entity.id
_entity.type
_entity.pdbx_description
1 polymer ?
#
loop_
_entity_poly.entity_id
_entity_poly.type
_entity_poly.pdbx_seq_one_letter_code
_entity_poly.pdbx_strand_id
1 'polypeptide(L)'
;MTTQIRDDLAQALWETLLLNSSNWRLPHGDIKRIADQFGLGRNVVARIWRKGLTSMDSRVAAVVKAEWSRRGRKKVDRAGLCERVAQVPVVDRENQRTLQLATNTSAYLISQLIKEGYLRRALRWTRPLLTPKHMSDRMKYCADRVLRTMEGVTTSTRCTTLFT
;
A
#
# COMPACT_ATOMS: atom_id res chain seq x y z
N MET A 1 -18.72 31.65 6.72
CA MET A 1 -17.45 31.13 6.16
C MET A 1 -16.62 30.57 7.30
N THR A 2 -16.50 29.24 7.44
CA THR A 2 -15.60 28.65 8.46
C THR A 2 -14.18 28.68 7.92
N THR A 3 -13.42 29.71 8.24
CA THR A 3 -12.00 29.81 7.89
C THR A 3 -11.29 28.57 8.42
N GLN A 4 -10.66 27.81 7.51
CA GLN A 4 -9.90 26.63 7.90
C GLN A 4 -8.68 27.09 8.71
N ILE A 5 -8.59 26.63 9.94
CA ILE A 5 -7.50 27.01 10.83
C ILE A 5 -6.31 26.12 10.52
N ARG A 6 -5.19 26.75 10.22
CA ARG A 6 -3.90 26.07 10.08
C ARG A 6 -3.38 25.64 11.45
N ASP A 7 -2.66 24.52 11.50
CA ASP A 7 -2.21 23.91 12.77
C ASP A 7 -1.26 24.82 13.57
N ASP A 8 -0.47 25.65 12.88
CA ASP A 8 0.41 26.67 13.47
C ASP A 8 -0.38 27.76 14.21
N LEU A 9 -1.43 28.28 13.58
CA LEU A 9 -2.30 29.30 14.16
C LEU A 9 -3.05 28.75 15.37
N ALA A 10 -3.52 27.49 15.31
CA ALA A 10 -4.19 26.85 16.43
C ALA A 10 -3.26 26.68 17.65
N GLN A 11 -1.99 26.41 17.41
CA GLN A 11 -0.96 26.28 18.45
C GLN A 11 -0.65 27.63 19.11
N ALA A 12 -0.41 28.67 18.32
CA ALA A 12 -0.18 30.02 18.83
C ALA A 12 -1.39 30.56 19.62
N LEU A 13 -2.60 30.28 19.14
CA LEU A 13 -3.84 30.63 19.85
C LEU A 13 -3.96 29.89 21.18
N TRP A 14 -3.53 28.62 21.25
CA TRP A 14 -3.52 27.89 22.50
C TRP A 14 -2.51 28.44 23.50
N GLU A 15 -1.29 28.76 23.06
CA GLU A 15 -0.25 29.35 23.90
C GLU A 15 -0.65 30.71 24.46
N THR A 16 -1.26 31.57 23.63
CA THR A 16 -1.80 32.87 24.08
C THR A 16 -2.97 32.74 25.06
N LEU A 17 -3.84 31.73 24.90
CA LEU A 17 -4.89 31.43 25.89
C LEU A 17 -4.29 30.92 27.20
N LEU A 18 -3.25 30.08 27.13
CA LEU A 18 -2.58 29.52 28.28
C LEU A 18 -1.90 30.60 29.12
N LEU A 19 -1.21 31.54 28.47
CA LEU A 19 -0.58 32.70 29.13
C LEU A 19 -1.58 33.60 29.87
N ASN A 20 -2.80 33.72 29.34
CA ASN A 20 -3.87 34.51 29.95
C ASN A 20 -4.71 33.71 30.98
N SER A 21 -4.45 32.40 31.13
CA SER A 21 -5.22 31.55 32.04
C SER A 21 -4.60 31.53 33.44
N SER A 22 -5.46 31.52 34.46
CA SER A 22 -5.06 31.33 35.86
C SER A 22 -5.66 30.02 36.35
N ASN A 23 -4.85 29.10 36.89
CA ASN A 23 -5.28 27.78 37.36
C ASN A 23 -6.13 27.02 36.32
N TRP A 24 -5.67 26.99 35.06
CA TRP A 24 -6.38 26.31 33.95
C TRP A 24 -7.79 26.85 33.66
N ARG A 25 -8.08 28.07 34.13
CA ARG A 25 -9.36 28.77 33.90
C ARG A 25 -9.10 30.09 33.20
N LEU A 26 -9.95 30.39 32.21
CA LEU A 26 -9.98 31.68 31.53
C LEU A 26 -10.99 32.60 32.22
N PRO A 27 -10.60 33.85 32.51
CA PRO A 27 -11.52 34.89 32.92
C PRO A 27 -12.67 35.10 31.92
N HIS A 28 -13.78 35.65 32.42
CA HIS A 28 -14.94 35.95 31.58
C HIS A 28 -14.55 36.99 30.51
N GLY A 29 -14.93 36.75 29.26
CA GLY A 29 -14.69 37.66 28.15
C GLY A 29 -13.36 37.46 27.41
N ASP A 30 -12.37 36.78 28.00
CA ASP A 30 -11.06 36.60 27.36
C ASP A 30 -11.11 35.80 26.07
N ILE A 31 -11.99 34.79 25.99
CA ILE A 31 -12.21 34.04 24.75
C ILE A 31 -12.69 34.97 23.64
N LYS A 32 -13.55 35.96 23.95
CA LYS A 32 -14.04 36.92 22.96
C LYS A 32 -12.94 37.90 22.56
N ARG A 33 -12.21 38.45 23.53
CA ARG A 33 -11.08 39.36 23.30
C ARG A 33 -10.02 38.73 22.39
N ILE A 34 -9.63 37.49 22.68
CA ILE A 34 -8.63 36.75 21.90
C ILE A 34 -9.22 36.36 20.53
N ALA A 35 -10.50 35.99 20.46
CA ALA A 35 -11.16 35.75 19.18
C ALA A 35 -11.11 36.99 18.27
N ASP A 36 -11.37 38.18 18.80
CA ASP A 36 -11.30 39.44 18.06
C ASP A 36 -9.85 39.76 17.62
N GLN A 37 -8.85 39.51 18.47
CA GLN A 37 -7.42 39.68 18.13
C GLN A 37 -6.96 38.80 16.96
N PHE A 38 -7.44 37.55 16.90
CA PHE A 38 -7.09 36.60 15.84
C PHE A 38 -8.07 36.63 14.65
N GLY A 39 -9.11 37.47 14.68
CA GLY A 39 -10.14 37.53 13.64
C GLY A 39 -10.95 36.23 13.50
N LEU A 40 -11.06 35.44 14.58
CA LEU A 40 -11.75 34.16 14.60
C LEU A 40 -13.09 34.25 15.33
N GLY A 41 -14.00 33.31 15.05
CA GLY A 41 -15.25 33.22 15.80
C GLY A 41 -15.02 32.71 17.24
N ARG A 42 -15.70 33.30 18.23
CA ARG A 42 -15.66 32.87 19.65
C ARG A 42 -15.78 31.35 19.84
N ASN A 43 -16.66 30.69 19.09
CA ASN A 43 -16.91 29.25 19.17
C ASN A 43 -15.70 28.40 18.75
N VAL A 44 -14.90 28.91 17.83
CA VAL A 44 -13.68 28.27 17.34
C VAL A 44 -12.60 28.28 18.43
N VAL A 45 -12.38 29.45 19.04
CA VAL A 45 -11.42 29.65 20.14
C VAL A 45 -11.81 28.79 21.35
N ALA A 46 -13.09 28.77 21.73
CA ALA A 46 -13.58 27.92 22.82
C ALA A 46 -13.38 26.42 22.54
N ARG A 47 -13.52 25.98 21.29
CA ARG A 47 -13.30 24.58 20.89
C ARG A 47 -11.82 24.21 20.99
N ILE A 48 -10.93 25.08 20.55
CA ILE A 48 -9.49 24.90 20.67
C ILE A 48 -9.09 24.81 22.14
N TRP A 49 -9.59 25.70 23.00
CA TRP A 49 -9.33 25.66 24.43
C TRP A 49 -9.72 24.33 25.07
N ARG A 50 -10.96 23.87 24.85
CA ARG A 50 -11.43 22.60 25.40
C ARG A 50 -10.57 21.43 24.92
N LYS A 51 -10.18 21.44 23.65
CA LYS A 51 -9.36 20.38 23.05
C LYS A 51 -7.93 20.34 23.62
N GLY A 52 -7.33 21.51 23.85
CA GLY A 52 -6.02 21.59 24.49
C GLY A 52 -6.04 21.04 25.91
N LEU A 53 -7.08 21.37 26.70
CA LEU A 53 -7.27 20.82 28.05
C LEU A 53 -7.39 19.28 28.03
N THR A 54 -8.25 18.72 27.17
CA THR A 54 -8.37 17.25 27.03
C THR A 54 -7.06 16.59 26.60
N SER A 55 -6.25 17.27 25.79
CA SER A 55 -4.96 16.73 25.34
C SER A 55 -3.90 16.78 26.44
N MET A 56 -3.90 17.83 27.27
CA MET A 56 -2.95 17.98 28.39
C MET A 56 -3.22 17.02 29.55
N ASP A 57 -4.46 16.59 29.75
CA ASP A 57 -4.80 15.58 30.76
C ASP A 57 -4.02 14.26 30.58
N SER A 58 -3.64 13.94 29.34
CA SER A 58 -2.93 12.70 28.99
C SER A 58 -1.48 12.91 28.51
N ARG A 59 -1.03 14.17 28.31
CA ARG A 59 0.25 14.48 27.66
C ARG A 59 0.91 15.71 28.26
N VAL A 60 2.24 15.74 28.21
CA VAL A 60 3.07 16.89 28.65
C VAL A 60 2.85 18.13 27.77
N ALA A 61 2.42 17.97 26.52
CA ALA A 61 2.13 19.07 25.60
C ALA A 61 0.74 18.93 24.96
N ALA A 62 0.03 20.04 24.85
CA ALA A 62 -1.28 20.08 24.21
C ALA A 62 -1.16 19.86 22.70
N VAL A 63 -1.99 18.97 22.15
CA VAL A 63 -2.06 18.71 20.71
C VAL A 63 -3.33 19.34 20.14
N VAL A 64 -3.19 20.53 19.56
CA VAL A 64 -4.34 21.30 19.05
C VAL A 64 -4.63 21.01 17.57
N LYS A 65 -3.72 20.34 16.88
CA LYS A 65 -3.76 20.00 15.43
C LYS A 65 -5.13 19.57 14.94
N ALA A 66 -5.57 20.14 13.83
CA ALA A 66 -6.89 19.87 13.29
C ALA A 66 -7.05 18.39 12.89
N GLU A 67 -8.18 17.80 13.25
CA GLU A 67 -8.43 16.35 13.08
C GLU A 67 -9.12 16.02 11.76
N TRP A 68 -9.11 16.94 10.79
CA TRP A 68 -9.75 16.70 9.49
C TRP A 68 -9.10 15.51 8.77
N SER A 69 -7.79 15.31 8.93
CA SER A 69 -7.07 14.14 8.38
C SER A 69 -7.52 12.80 8.99
N ARG A 70 -8.19 12.83 10.16
CA ARG A 70 -8.81 11.65 10.76
C ARG A 70 -10.15 11.31 10.13
N ARG A 71 -10.79 12.28 9.46
CA ARG A 71 -12.07 12.11 8.78
C ARG A 71 -11.82 11.57 7.36
N GLY A 72 -12.70 10.68 6.91
CA GLY A 72 -12.62 10.06 5.58
C GLY A 72 -12.32 8.56 5.61
N ARG A 73 -12.29 7.97 4.41
CA ARG A 73 -12.08 6.53 4.22
C ARG A 73 -10.69 6.14 4.72
N LYS A 74 -10.63 5.24 5.71
CA LYS A 74 -9.37 4.70 6.21
C LYS A 74 -8.67 3.90 5.11
N LYS A 75 -7.35 4.00 5.06
CA LYS A 75 -6.53 3.17 4.17
C LYS A 75 -6.70 1.72 4.58
N VAL A 76 -6.78 0.84 3.59
CA VAL A 76 -6.76 -0.61 3.80
C VAL A 76 -5.41 -0.97 4.41
N ASP A 77 -5.43 -1.77 5.46
CA ASP A 77 -4.20 -2.25 6.08
C ASP A 77 -3.35 -3.04 5.07
N ARG A 78 -2.10 -2.63 4.93
CA ARG A 78 -1.14 -3.22 3.99
C ARG A 78 -0.56 -4.50 4.54
N ALA A 79 -0.34 -4.58 5.86
CA ALA A 79 0.24 -5.76 6.49
C ALA A 79 -0.70 -6.96 6.36
N GLY A 80 -1.96 -6.83 6.81
CA GLY A 80 -2.94 -7.89 6.66
C GLY A 80 -3.27 -8.25 5.21
N LEU A 81 -3.08 -7.32 4.26
CA LEU A 81 -3.19 -7.64 2.84
C LEU A 81 -2.00 -8.50 2.35
N CYS A 82 -0.77 -8.18 2.77
CA CYS A 82 0.41 -8.96 2.43
C CYS A 82 0.33 -10.38 2.99
N GLU A 83 -0.18 -10.54 4.21
CA GLU A 83 -0.42 -11.86 4.81
C GLU A 83 -1.40 -12.69 3.98
N ARG A 84 -2.52 -12.10 3.55
CA ARG A 84 -3.47 -12.79 2.65
C ARG A 84 -2.83 -13.19 1.33
N VAL A 85 -2.03 -12.32 0.72
CA VAL A 85 -1.28 -12.63 -0.51
C VAL A 85 -0.27 -13.76 -0.26
N ALA A 86 0.34 -13.81 0.92
CA ALA A 86 1.29 -14.85 1.32
C ALA A 86 0.65 -16.22 1.59
N GLN A 87 -0.68 -16.30 1.76
CA GLN A 87 -1.40 -17.58 1.85
C GLN A 87 -1.78 -18.17 0.49
N VAL A 88 -1.86 -17.35 -0.57
CA VAL A 88 -2.20 -17.82 -1.92
C VAL A 88 -1.10 -18.75 -2.45
N PRO A 89 -1.36 -19.87 -3.14
CA PRO A 89 -0.30 -20.68 -3.73
C PRO A 89 0.59 -19.90 -4.71
N VAL A 90 1.89 -20.24 -4.82
CA VAL A 90 2.84 -19.49 -5.67
C VAL A 90 2.39 -19.43 -7.13
N VAL A 91 1.76 -20.49 -7.64
CA VAL A 91 1.23 -20.58 -9.01
C VAL A 91 0.19 -19.49 -9.29
N ASP A 92 -0.69 -19.22 -8.32
CA ASP A 92 -1.78 -18.26 -8.50
C ASP A 92 -1.34 -16.81 -8.25
N ARG A 93 -0.14 -16.58 -7.70
CA ARG A 93 0.41 -15.23 -7.45
C ARG A 93 0.95 -14.54 -8.69
N GLU A 94 1.12 -15.27 -9.78
CA GLU A 94 1.84 -14.82 -10.97
C GLU A 94 1.03 -13.82 -11.80
N ASN A 95 -0.26 -14.11 -11.95
CA ASN A 95 -1.17 -13.29 -12.71
C ASN A 95 -1.95 -12.39 -11.74
N GLN A 96 -1.95 -11.09 -12.01
CA GLN A 96 -2.67 -10.14 -11.19
C GLN A 96 -4.18 -10.49 -11.13
N ARG A 97 -4.75 -11.07 -12.19
CA ARG A 97 -6.16 -11.47 -12.23
C ARG A 97 -6.46 -12.69 -11.36
N THR A 98 -5.59 -13.70 -11.35
CA THR A 98 -5.75 -14.88 -10.49
C THR A 98 -5.56 -14.51 -9.03
N LEU A 99 -4.55 -13.68 -8.74
CA LEU A 99 -4.30 -13.17 -7.40
C LEU A 99 -5.48 -12.33 -6.90
N GLN A 100 -6.11 -11.48 -7.73
CA GLN A 100 -7.33 -10.75 -7.37
C GLN A 100 -8.46 -11.67 -6.93
N LEU A 101 -8.71 -12.74 -7.69
CA LEU A 101 -9.76 -13.71 -7.39
C LEU A 101 -9.44 -14.48 -6.11
N ALA A 102 -8.18 -14.88 -5.92
CA ALA A 102 -7.74 -15.61 -4.73
C ALA A 102 -7.77 -14.75 -3.46
N THR A 103 -7.42 -13.47 -3.52
CA THR A 103 -7.38 -12.58 -2.36
C THR A 103 -8.65 -11.75 -2.14
N ASN A 104 -9.62 -11.84 -3.05
CA ASN A 104 -10.82 -10.99 -3.09
C ASN A 104 -10.49 -9.50 -2.96
N THR A 105 -9.51 -9.03 -3.73
CA THR A 105 -9.08 -7.61 -3.72
C THR A 105 -9.13 -6.99 -5.10
N SER A 106 -9.22 -5.66 -5.15
CA SER A 106 -9.22 -4.94 -6.42
C SER A 106 -7.85 -5.00 -7.10
N ALA A 107 -7.87 -4.98 -8.44
CA ALA A 107 -6.67 -4.86 -9.27
C ALA A 107 -5.77 -3.70 -8.83
N TYR A 108 -6.39 -2.54 -8.55
CA TYR A 108 -5.70 -1.34 -8.13
C TYR A 108 -4.86 -1.55 -6.87
N LEU A 109 -5.39 -2.24 -5.85
CA LEU A 109 -4.66 -2.46 -4.60
C LEU A 109 -3.42 -3.31 -4.82
N ILE A 110 -3.50 -4.34 -5.66
CA ILE A 110 -2.35 -5.20 -5.97
C ILE A 110 -1.29 -4.43 -6.75
N SER A 111 -1.68 -3.62 -7.73
CA SER A 111 -0.74 -2.75 -8.44
C SER A 111 -0.08 -1.73 -7.50
N GLN A 112 -0.82 -1.19 -6.53
CA GLN A 112 -0.26 -0.31 -5.51
C GLN A 112 0.73 -1.04 -4.60
N LEU A 113 0.44 -2.26 -4.17
CA LEU A 113 1.40 -3.06 -3.38
C LEU A 113 2.72 -3.29 -4.11
N ILE A 114 2.66 -3.50 -5.44
CA ILE A 114 3.85 -3.64 -6.27
C ILE A 114 4.61 -2.31 -6.34
N LYS A 115 3.92 -1.19 -6.54
CA LYS A 115 4.53 0.15 -6.61
C LYS A 115 5.15 0.58 -5.28
N GLU A 116 4.46 0.32 -4.18
CA GLU A 116 4.90 0.60 -2.81
C GLU A 116 6.03 -0.34 -2.37
N GLY A 117 6.30 -1.42 -3.12
CA GLY A 117 7.43 -2.34 -2.89
C GLY A 117 7.15 -3.49 -1.93
N TYR A 118 5.91 -3.62 -1.43
CA TYR A 118 5.50 -4.71 -0.56
C TYR A 118 5.44 -6.07 -1.28
N LEU A 119 5.14 -6.05 -2.58
CA LEU A 119 5.13 -7.24 -3.42
C LEU A 119 6.12 -7.07 -4.58
N ARG A 120 6.98 -8.07 -4.78
CA ARG A 120 7.89 -8.09 -5.93
C ARG A 120 7.37 -9.05 -6.99
N ARG A 121 7.51 -8.66 -8.26
CA ARG A 121 7.26 -9.55 -9.39
C ARG A 121 8.42 -10.54 -9.49
N ALA A 122 8.19 -11.78 -9.07
CA ALA A 122 9.20 -12.84 -9.17
C ALA A 122 9.22 -13.43 -10.58
N LEU A 123 10.43 -13.61 -11.12
CA LEU A 123 10.64 -14.44 -12.31
C LEU A 123 10.83 -15.88 -11.83
N ARG A 124 10.17 -16.85 -12.46
CA ARG A 124 10.37 -18.28 -12.16
C ARG A 124 11.66 -18.85 -12.74
N TRP A 125 12.27 -18.14 -13.68
CA TRP A 125 13.42 -18.65 -14.40
C TRP A 125 14.70 -18.47 -13.58
N THR A 126 14.99 -19.43 -12.70
CA THR A 126 16.36 -19.69 -12.30
C THR A 126 17.05 -20.26 -13.55
N ARG A 127 18.04 -19.58 -14.14
CA ARG A 127 18.85 -20.19 -15.21
C ARG A 127 19.69 -21.26 -14.51
N PRO A 128 19.36 -22.56 -14.56
CA PRO A 128 20.23 -23.55 -13.96
C PRO A 128 21.57 -23.46 -14.68
N LEU A 129 22.66 -23.43 -13.92
CA LEU A 129 24.00 -23.45 -14.50
C LEU A 129 24.11 -24.74 -15.33
N LEU A 130 24.43 -24.60 -16.61
CA LEU A 130 24.50 -25.71 -17.54
C LEU A 130 25.78 -26.47 -17.25
N THR A 131 25.69 -27.54 -16.45
CA THR A 131 26.81 -28.44 -16.21
C THR A 131 27.17 -29.19 -17.50
N PRO A 132 28.40 -29.68 -17.65
CA PRO A 132 28.79 -30.48 -18.82
C PRO A 132 27.86 -31.66 -19.09
N LYS A 133 27.33 -32.29 -18.03
CA LYS A 133 26.32 -33.36 -18.12
C LYS A 133 25.01 -32.87 -18.74
N HIS A 134 24.51 -31.71 -18.32
CA HIS A 134 23.29 -31.12 -18.89
C HIS A 134 23.46 -30.77 -20.37
N MET A 135 24.67 -30.36 -20.80
CA MET A 135 24.98 -30.11 -22.21
C MET A 135 24.91 -31.40 -23.04
N SER A 136 25.54 -32.48 -22.56
CA SER A 136 25.53 -33.76 -23.28
C SER A 136 24.13 -34.37 -23.37
N ASP A 137 23.33 -34.28 -22.31
CA ASP A 137 21.98 -34.85 -22.28
C ASP A 137 21.03 -34.09 -23.22
N ARG A 138 21.19 -32.76 -23.31
CA ARG A 138 20.46 -31.95 -24.28
C ARG A 138 20.86 -32.26 -25.72
N MET A 139 22.16 -32.45 -25.99
CA MET A 139 22.64 -32.82 -27.32
C MET A 139 22.08 -34.17 -27.76
N LYS A 140 22.08 -35.17 -26.85
CA LYS A 140 21.47 -36.49 -27.07
C LYS A 140 19.97 -36.38 -27.34
N TYR A 141 19.24 -35.59 -26.55
CA TYR A 141 17.81 -35.37 -26.73
C TYR A 141 17.47 -34.76 -28.11
N CYS A 142 18.23 -33.75 -28.53
CA CYS A 142 18.06 -33.14 -29.85
C CYS A 142 18.37 -34.14 -30.97
N ALA A 143 19.47 -34.90 -30.85
CA ALA A 143 19.86 -35.90 -31.83
C ALA A 143 18.82 -37.02 -31.97
N ASP A 144 18.31 -37.56 -30.85
CA ASP A 144 17.25 -38.59 -30.84
C ASP A 144 15.98 -38.09 -31.54
N ARG A 145 15.57 -36.83 -31.31
CA ARG A 145 14.41 -36.25 -31.99
C ARG A 145 14.62 -36.11 -33.50
N VAL A 146 15.80 -35.66 -33.94
CA VAL A 146 16.12 -35.54 -35.36
C VAL A 146 16.14 -36.92 -36.03
N LEU A 147 16.78 -37.91 -35.40
CA LEU A 147 16.83 -39.28 -35.91
C LEU A 147 15.43 -39.89 -36.04
N ARG A 148 14.55 -39.72 -35.03
CA ARG A 148 13.16 -40.18 -35.09
C ARG A 148 12.35 -39.49 -36.19
N THR A 149 12.57 -38.20 -36.44
CA THR A 149 11.92 -37.51 -37.57
C THR A 149 12.40 -38.05 -38.92
N MET A 150 13.69 -38.39 -39.06
CA MET A 150 14.21 -38.97 -40.29
C MET A 150 13.68 -40.39 -40.53
N GLU A 151 13.60 -41.22 -39.48
CA GLU A 151 13.05 -42.58 -39.60
C GLU A 151 11.55 -42.58 -39.94
N GLY A 152 10.77 -41.65 -39.37
CA GLY A 152 9.36 -41.45 -39.72
C GLY A 152 9.13 -40.98 -41.16
N VAL A 153 10.08 -40.25 -41.76
CA VAL A 153 10.02 -39.86 -43.18
C VAL A 153 10.36 -41.06 -44.07
N THR A 154 11.36 -41.88 -43.70
CA THR A 154 11.73 -43.06 -44.49
C THR A 154 10.69 -44.19 -44.52
N THR A 155 9.87 -44.32 -43.47
CA THR A 155 8.75 -45.29 -43.45
C THR A 155 7.56 -44.82 -44.28
N SER A 156 7.34 -43.50 -44.39
CA SER A 156 6.33 -42.92 -45.28
C SER A 156 6.65 -43.08 -46.76
N THR A 157 7.94 -43.00 -47.17
CA THR A 157 8.33 -43.11 -48.58
C THR A 157 8.33 -44.54 -49.12
N ARG A 158 8.42 -45.57 -48.26
CA ARG A 158 8.43 -46.98 -48.68
C ARG A 158 7.04 -47.57 -48.98
N CYS A 159 5.95 -46.84 -48.74
CA CYS A 159 4.59 -47.34 -48.94
C CYS A 159 4.00 -47.05 -50.34
N THR A 160 4.76 -46.46 -51.27
CA THR A 160 4.23 -45.99 -52.58
C THR A 160 4.68 -46.81 -53.80
N THR A 161 5.39 -47.94 -53.64
CA THR A 161 5.88 -48.73 -54.78
C THR A 161 5.66 -50.23 -54.61
N LEU A 162 4.42 -50.68 -54.39
CA LEU A 162 4.01 -52.08 -54.57
C LEU A 162 2.52 -52.15 -54.96
N PHE A 163 2.15 -51.56 -56.10
CA PHE A 163 0.88 -51.82 -56.79
C PHE A 163 1.07 -51.52 -58.28
N THR A 164 1.56 -52.51 -59.02
CA THR A 164 1.35 -52.73 -60.46
C THR A 164 1.52 -54.21 -60.73
#